data_AF-A0A3N7AJM0-F1
#
_entry.id   AF-A0A3N7AJM0-F1
#
_cell.length_a   1.000
_cell.length_b   1.000
_cell.length_c   1.000
_cell.angle_alpha   90.00
_cell.angle_beta   90.00
_cell.angle_gamma   90.00
#
_symmetry.space_group_name_H-M   'P 1'
#
loop_
_entity.id
_entity.type
_entity.pdbx_description
1 polymer ?
#
loop_
_entity_poly.entity_id
_entity_poly.type
_entity_poly.pdbx_seq_one_letter_code
_entity_poly.pdbx_strand_id
1 'polypeptide(L)' 'MLLHLFEPIKQRYTRKTKYQYFYENLNSDFSALIRVDSKGIVKSYLGSFEEVSESGSE' A
#
# COMPACT_ATOMS: atom_id res chain seq x y z
N MET A 1 3.13 1.75 -28.92
CA MET A 1 2.02 2.27 -28.09
C MET A 1 1.52 1.11 -27.24
N LEU A 2 1.73 1.15 -25.93
CA LEU A 2 1.26 0.10 -25.01
C LEU A 2 -0.19 0.40 -24.63
N LEU A 3 -1.13 -0.41 -25.09
CA LEU A 3 -2.52 -0.34 -24.63
C LEU A 3 -2.54 -0.81 -23.17
N HIS A 4 -2.85 0.10 -22.25
CA HIS A 4 -3.10 -0.26 -20.85
C HIS A 4 -4.55 -0.73 -20.74
N LEU A 5 -4.73 -2.03 -20.54
CA LEU A 5 -6.03 -2.62 -20.20
C LEU A 5 -6.37 -2.24 -18.76
N PHE A 6 -7.49 -1.55 -18.57
CA PHE A 6 -8.02 -1.21 -17.26
C PHE A 6 -9.14 -2.18 -16.91
N GLU A 7 -8.97 -2.92 -15.82
CA GLU A 7 -9.99 -3.83 -15.30
C GLU A 7 -10.50 -3.34 -13.94
N PRO A 8 -11.80 -3.50 -13.64
CA PRO A 8 -12.34 -3.18 -12.34
C PRO A 8 -11.83 -4.18 -11.29
N ILE A 9 -11.20 -3.68 -10.22
CA ILE A 9 -10.73 -4.49 -9.09
C ILE A 9 -11.51 -4.13 -7.83
N LYS A 10 -11.94 -5.15 -7.08
CA LYS A 10 -12.58 -4.97 -5.78
C LYS A 10 -11.53 -4.99 -4.68
N GLN A 11 -11.57 -4.01 -3.80
CA GLN A 11 -10.59 -3.83 -2.73
C GLN A 11 -11.30 -3.61 -1.39
N ARG A 12 -10.64 -4.02 -0.30
CA ARG A 12 -11.10 -3.73 1.05
C ARG A 12 -9.96 -3.17 1.88
N TYR A 13 -10.29 -2.15 2.67
CA TYR A 13 -9.40 -1.54 3.64
C TYR A 13 -10.00 -1.63 5.03
N THR A 14 -9.27 -2.25 5.95
CA THR A 14 -9.62 -2.32 7.36
C THR A 14 -8.62 -1.50 8.16
N ARG A 15 -9.08 -0.43 8.81
CA ARG A 15 -8.22 0.34 9.73
C ARG A 15 -7.94 -0.50 10.98
N LYS A 16 -6.68 -0.87 11.22
CA LYS A 16 -6.27 -1.67 12.39
C LYS A 16 -5.87 -0.77 13.56
N THR A 17 -5.13 0.29 13.27
CA THR A 17 -4.74 1.31 14.26
C THR A 17 -4.77 2.70 13.61
N LYS A 18 -4.35 3.74 14.35
CA LYS A 18 -4.32 5.11 13.81
C LYS A 18 -3.51 5.20 12.51
N TYR A 19 -2.40 4.46 12.42
CA TYR A 19 -1.39 4.54 11.36
C TYR A 19 -1.20 3.22 10.61
N GLN A 20 -2.15 2.29 10.74
CA GLN A 20 -2.07 0.99 10.07
C GLN A 20 -3.40 0.62 9.43
N TYR A 21 -3.32 0.21 8.17
CA TYR A 21 -4.43 -0.32 7.40
C TYR A 21 -4.08 -1.72 6.92
N PHE A 22 -5.04 -2.62 6.98
CA PHE A 22 -4.95 -3.92 6.34
C PHE A 22 -5.68 -3.83 4.99
N TYR A 23 -4.93 -4.05 3.92
CA TYR A 23 -5.43 -4.11 2.56
C TYR A 23 -5.72 -5.55 2.17
N GLU A 24 -6.82 -5.75 1.46
CA GLU A 24 -7.21 -7.02 0.86
C GLU A 24 -7.60 -6.77 -0.60
N ASN A 25 -6.97 -7.51 -1.51
CA ASN A 25 -7.51 -7.67 -2.87
C ASN A 25 -8.66 -8.67 -2.79
N LEU A 26 -9.86 -8.33 -3.25
CA LEU A 26 -11.02 -9.23 -3.19
C LEU A 26 -11.13 -10.14 -4.42
N ASN A 27 -10.20 -10.01 -5.37
CA ASN A 27 -10.08 -10.81 -6.57
C ASN A 27 -8.90 -11.81 -6.50
N SER A 28 -8.10 -11.80 -5.44
CA SER A 28 -6.99 -12.74 -5.21
C SER A 28 -6.73 -12.94 -3.72
N ASP A 29 -5.85 -13.86 -3.35
CA ASP A 29 -5.46 -14.10 -1.95
C ASP A 29 -4.45 -13.07 -1.40
N PHE A 30 -4.12 -12.05 -2.19
CA PHE A 30 -3.15 -11.06 -1.79
C PHE A 30 -3.74 -10.09 -0.75
N SER A 31 -3.03 -9.95 0.36
CA SER A 31 -3.32 -8.99 1.42
C SER A 31 -2.03 -8.44 2.00
N ALA A 32 -2.10 -7.25 2.60
CA ALA A 32 -0.93 -6.60 3.15
C ALA A 32 -1.25 -5.65 4.31
N LEU A 33 -0.30 -5.51 5.22
CA LEU A 33 -0.32 -4.46 6.24
C LEU A 33 0.41 -3.23 5.69
N ILE A 34 -0.32 -2.12 5.64
CA ILE A 34 0.16 -0.81 5.20
C ILE A 34 0.37 0.06 6.43
N ARG A 35 1.57 0.63 6.59
CA ARG A 35 1.86 1.68 7.57
C ARG A 35 1.87 3.02 6.87
N VAL A 36 1.23 4.01 7.51
CA VAL A 36 1.14 5.37 6.98
C VAL A 36 1.61 6.38 8.00
N ASP A 37 1.98 7.58 7.54
CA ASP A 37 2.25 8.72 8.43
C ASP A 37 0.98 9.44 8.89
N SER A 38 1.16 10.58 9.56
CA SER A 38 0.05 11.41 10.06
C SER A 38 -0.82 12.04 8.96
N LYS A 39 -0.32 12.11 7.72
CA LYS A 39 -1.05 12.61 6.54
C LYS A 39 -1.69 11.47 5.75
N GLY A 40 -1.45 10.21 6.12
CA GLY A 40 -1.95 9.04 5.42
C GLY A 40 -1.06 8.57 4.27
N ILE A 41 0.16 9.10 4.14
CA ILE A 41 1.12 8.68 3.11
C ILE A 41 1.78 7.38 3.54
N VAL A 42 1.88 6.42 2.61
CA VAL A 42 2.47 5.11 2.88
C VAL A 42 3.95 5.24 3.21
N LYS A 43 4.33 4.75 4.39
CA LYS A 43 5.71 4.62 4.85
C LYS A 43 6.26 3.22 4.62
N SER A 44 5.39 2.21 4.73
CA SER A 44 5.75 0.85 4.37
C SER A 44 4.51 0.09 3.88
N TYR A 45 4.68 -0.61 2.77
CA TYR A 45 3.74 -1.58 2.24
C TYR A 45 4.43 -2.95 2.29
N LEU A 46 4.14 -3.73 3.33
CA LEU A 46 4.90 -4.96 3.59
C LEU A 46 4.80 -5.92 2.39
N GLY A 47 5.94 -6.34 1.85
CA GLY A 47 6.02 -7.20 0.67
C GLY A 47 5.88 -6.48 -0.68
N SER A 48 5.91 -5.14 -0.71
CA SER A 48 5.86 -4.38 -1.97
C SER A 48 6.84 -3.21 -2.03
N PHE A 49 6.81 -2.28 -1.07
CA PHE A 49 7.70 -1.12 -1.08
C PHE A 49 7.86 -0.50 0.30
N GLU A 50 9.00 0.16 0.50
CA GLU A 50 9.29 0.98 1.67
C GLU A 50 9.61 2.41 1.22
N GLU A 51 9.29 3.39 2.06
CA GLU A 51 9.72 4.76 1.81
C GLU A 51 11.24 4.86 1.94
N VAL A 52 11.88 5.37 0.90
CA VAL A 52 13.28 5.80 0.93
C VAL A 52 13.30 7.28 1.29
N SER A 53 13.64 7.60 2.54
CA SER A 53 13.94 8.97 2.93
C SER A 53 15.33 9.36 2.41
N GLU A 54 15.46 10.53 1.76
CA GLU A 54 16.75 11.17 1.48
C GLU A 54 17.38 11.68 2.80
N SER A 55 17.79 10.75 3.64
CA SER A 55 18.58 11.01 4.85
C SER A 55 19.62 9.91 4.99
N GLY A 56 20.39 9.78 3.92
CA GLY A 56 21.60 8.96 3.82
C GLY A 56 22.54 9.68 2.85
N SER A 57 23.06 10.82 3.28
CA SER A 57 24.28 11.38 2.70
C SER A 57 25.42 10.45 3.11
N GLU A 58 26.00 9.74 2.14
CA GLU A 58 27.40 9.29 2.20
C GLU A 58 28.21 10.16 1.25
#